data_AF-A0A142XN25-F1
#
_entry.id   AF-A0A142XN25-F1
#
_cell.length_a   1.000
_cell.length_b   1.000
_cell.length_c   1.000
_cell.angle_alpha   90.00
_cell.angle_beta   90.00
_cell.angle_gamma   90.00
#
_symmetry.space_group_name_H-M   'P 1'
#
loop_
_entity.id
_entity.type
_entity.pdbx_description
1 polymer ?
#
loop_
_entity_poly.entity_id
_entity_poly.type
_entity_poly.pdbx_seq_one_letter_code
_entity_poly.pdbx_strand_id
1 'polypeptide(L)' 'MKRFALLAIALVSVGCGSSAPATGEPARKITWSEYQKMDAEQKDDPYVVDNLDDEAKKKRTEAGRKKK' A
#
# COMPACT_ATOMS: atom_id res chain seq x y z
N MET A 1 -20.87 -1.45 -34.67
CA MET A 1 -20.81 0.00 -34.45
C MET A 1 -21.04 0.30 -32.97
N LYS A 2 -20.22 1.22 -32.44
CA LYS A 2 -20.13 1.75 -31.07
C LYS A 2 -21.47 1.96 -30.35
N ARG A 3 -21.53 1.63 -29.04
CA ARG A 3 -22.02 2.52 -27.95
C ARG A 3 -21.33 2.16 -26.63
N PHE A 4 -20.34 2.96 -26.25
CA PHE A 4 -19.83 3.07 -24.89
C PHE A 4 -20.77 3.98 -24.07
N ALA A 5 -21.06 3.62 -22.83
CA ALA A 5 -21.43 4.54 -21.75
C ALA A 5 -21.27 3.78 -20.42
N LEU A 6 -20.09 3.87 -19.80
CA LEU A 6 -19.78 4.82 -18.72
C LEU A 6 -20.64 4.59 -17.48
N LEU A 7 -20.24 3.59 -16.68
CA LEU A 7 -20.67 3.47 -15.29
C LEU A 7 -19.74 4.33 -14.44
N ALA A 8 -20.16 5.56 -14.16
CA ALA A 8 -19.48 6.46 -13.23
C ALA A 8 -19.73 5.95 -11.80
N ILE A 9 -18.76 5.23 -11.24
CA ILE A 9 -18.76 4.86 -9.84
C ILE A 9 -18.25 6.06 -9.05
N ALA A 10 -19.18 6.84 -8.52
CA ALA A 10 -18.90 7.82 -7.49
C ALA A 10 -18.42 7.09 -6.23
N LEU A 11 -17.10 6.93 -6.10
CA LEU A 11 -16.49 6.43 -4.88
C LEU A 11 -16.54 7.54 -3.84
N VAL A 12 -17.46 7.31 -2.90
CA VAL A 12 -17.63 7.93 -1.59
C VAL A 12 -16.30 8.47 -1.06
N SER A 13 -16.27 9.79 -0.85
CA SER A 13 -15.26 10.49 -0.08
C SER A 13 -15.27 9.99 1.36
N VAL A 14 -14.51 8.91 1.60
CA VAL A 14 -14.03 8.54 2.92
C VAL A 14 -12.95 9.56 3.28
N GLY A 15 -13.39 10.71 3.78
CA GLY A 15 -12.56 11.57 4.60
C GLY A 15 -12.30 10.84 5.91
N CYS A 16 -11.24 10.03 5.96
CA CYS A 16 -10.76 9.39 7.16
C CYS A 16 -9.32 9.81 7.41
N GLY A 17 -9.18 10.74 8.36
CA GLY A 17 -8.01 10.94 9.21
C GLY A 17 -6.65 11.03 8.52
N SER A 18 -6.19 12.27 8.29
CA SER A 18 -4.76 12.56 8.28
C SER A 18 -4.18 12.25 9.66
N SER A 19 -3.80 11.00 9.89
CA SER A 19 -2.83 10.62 10.90
C SER A 19 -1.48 10.54 10.21
N ALA A 20 -0.74 11.65 10.19
CA ALA A 20 0.66 11.63 9.80
C ALA A 20 1.41 10.69 10.77
N PRO A 21 2.10 9.63 10.28
CA PRO A 21 2.87 8.78 11.17
C PRO A 21 4.05 9.59 11.69
N ALA A 22 4.20 9.61 13.02
CA ALA A 22 5.31 10.23 13.71
C ALA A 22 6.63 9.70 13.13
N THR A 23 7.50 10.62 12.71
CA THR A 23 8.91 10.38 12.41
C THR A 23 9.61 9.83 13.65
N GLY A 24 9.68 8.50 13.72
CA GLY A 24 10.37 7.74 14.75
C GLY A 24 10.14 6.26 14.42
N GLU A 25 11.20 5.47 14.42
CA GLU A 25 11.19 4.03 14.16
C GLU A 25 9.89 3.37 14.62
N PRO A 26 9.23 2.57 13.77
CA PRO A 26 7.88 2.17 14.09
C PRO A 26 8.02 1.17 15.23
N ALA A 27 7.44 1.49 16.39
CA ALA A 27 7.40 0.59 17.55
C ALA A 27 6.76 -0.78 17.23
N ARG A 28 6.18 -0.93 16.03
CA ARG A 28 5.58 -2.13 15.46
C ARG A 28 6.00 -2.28 14.00
N LYS A 29 6.33 -3.52 13.58
CA LYS A 29 6.62 -3.84 12.17
C LYS A 29 5.40 -3.53 11.29
N ILE A 30 5.67 -3.08 10.06
CA ILE A 30 4.66 -2.73 9.07
C ILE A 30 4.06 -4.02 8.50
N THR A 31 2.76 -4.20 8.70
CA THR A 31 2.04 -5.38 8.21
C THR A 31 1.83 -5.34 6.69
N TRP A 32 1.54 -6.50 6.08
CA TRP A 32 1.29 -6.55 4.63
C TRP A 32 0.10 -5.65 4.21
N SER A 33 -0.96 -5.63 5.02
CA SER A 33 -2.14 -4.80 4.76
C SER A 33 -1.83 -3.30 4.82
N GLU A 34 -0.96 -2.87 5.73
CA GLU A 34 -0.51 -1.48 5.79
C GLU A 34 0.40 -1.14 4.60
N TYR A 35 1.36 -2.01 4.30
CA TYR A 35 2.21 -1.87 3.11
C TYR A 35 1.37 -1.76 1.84
N GLN A 36 0.30 -2.53 1.67
CA GLN A 36 -0.53 -2.44 0.47
C GLN A 36 -1.26 -1.10 0.33
N LYS A 37 -1.62 -0.46 1.44
CA LYS A 37 -2.30 0.84 1.49
C LYS A 37 -1.35 2.02 1.28
N MET A 38 -0.04 1.82 1.43
CA MET A 38 0.97 2.86 1.18
C MET A 38 1.08 3.21 -0.31
N ASP A 39 1.48 4.44 -0.59
CA ASP A 39 1.79 4.89 -1.95
C ASP A 39 3.00 4.16 -2.53
N ALA A 40 3.10 4.13 -3.87
CA ALA A 40 4.20 3.46 -4.55
C ALA A 40 5.57 4.04 -4.15
N GLU A 41 5.67 5.35 -3.99
CA GLU A 41 6.90 6.03 -3.55
C GLU A 41 7.33 5.60 -2.14
N GLN A 42 6.38 5.37 -1.24
CA GLN A 42 6.66 4.90 0.13
C GLN A 42 6.97 3.40 0.18
N LYS A 43 6.42 2.60 -0.74
CA LYS A 43 6.67 1.15 -0.81
C LYS A 43 8.11 0.80 -1.17
N ASP A 44 8.79 1.70 -1.89
CA ASP A 44 10.20 1.57 -2.25
C ASP A 44 11.13 2.30 -1.28
N ASP A 45 10.57 2.96 -0.26
CA ASP A 45 11.36 3.58 0.79
C ASP A 45 12.12 2.52 1.62
N PRO A 46 13.43 2.68 1.81
CA PRO A 46 14.26 1.69 2.52
C PRO A 46 13.82 1.49 3.97
N TYR A 47 13.31 2.52 4.65
CA TYR A 47 12.80 2.41 6.01
C TYR A 47 11.52 1.56 6.05
N VAL A 48 10.62 1.72 5.06
CA VAL A 48 9.43 0.88 4.95
C VAL A 48 9.82 -0.58 4.69
N VAL A 49 10.73 -0.84 3.75
CA VAL A 49 11.16 -2.20 3.39
C VAL A 49 11.86 -2.91 4.55
N ASP A 50 12.70 -2.20 5.30
CA ASP A 50 13.42 -2.78 6.45
C ASP A 50 12.47 -3.12 7.61
N ASN A 51 11.47 -2.26 7.82
CA ASN A 51 10.48 -2.40 8.87
C ASN A 51 9.25 -3.23 8.50
N LEU A 52 9.22 -3.86 7.33
CA LEU A 52 8.20 -4.86 7.02
C LEU A 52 8.25 -6.03 7.99
N ASP A 53 7.07 -6.51 8.36
CA ASP A 53 6.91 -7.78 9.07
C ASP A 53 7.33 -8.97 8.17
N ASP A 54 7.68 -10.11 8.75
CA ASP A 54 8.16 -11.27 8.00
C ASP A 54 7.14 -11.78 6.98
N GLU A 55 5.85 -11.77 7.35
CA GLU A 55 4.78 -12.10 6.41
C GLU A 55 4.75 -11.10 5.24
N ALA A 56 4.91 -9.80 5.52
CA ALA A 56 4.91 -8.76 4.50
C ALA A 56 6.12 -8.86 3.57
N LYS A 57 7.32 -9.16 4.11
CA LYS A 57 8.54 -9.42 3.31
C LYS A 57 8.35 -10.61 2.36
N LYS A 58 7.75 -11.70 2.87
CA LYS A 58 7.43 -12.89 2.06
C LYS A 58 6.44 -12.54 0.94
N LYS A 59 5.32 -11.88 1.27
CA LYS A 59 4.29 -11.48 0.29
C LYS A 59 4.82 -10.49 -0.74
N ARG A 60 5.66 -9.53 -0.36
CA ARG A 60 6.33 -8.59 -1.28
C ARG A 60 7.17 -9.34 -2.33
N THR A 61 7.96 -10.31 -1.88
CA THR A 61 8.82 -11.12 -2.75
C THR A 61 7.98 -12.00 -3.69
N GLU A 62 6.92 -12.64 -3.19
CA GLU A 62 5.98 -13.42 -4.01
C GLU A 62 5.27 -12.56 -5.07
N ALA A 63 4.83 -11.35 -4.69
CA ALA A 63 4.20 -10.40 -5.61
C ALA A 63 5.16 -9.89 -6.69
N GLY A 64 6.43 -9.66 -6.35
CA GLY A 64 7.47 -9.30 -7.30
C GLY A 64 7.83 -10.43 -8.26
N ARG A 65 7.79 -11.69 -7.79
CA ARG A 65 8.02 -12.87 -8.63
C ARG A 65 6.91 -13.13 -9.65
N LYS A 66 5.65 -12.84 -9.34
CA LYS A 66 4.52 -13.04 -10.27
C LYS A 66 4.46 -12.04 -11.43
N LYS A 67 5.29 -10.99 -11.41
CA LYS A 67 5.38 -10.00 -12.49
C LYS A 67 6.55 -10.26 -13.48
N LYS A 68 7.41 -11.25 -13.21
CA LYS A 68 8.40 -11.75 -14.17
C LYS A 68 7.87 -13.02 -14.82
#